data_AF-A0A8B8P9T1-F1
#
_entry.id   AF-A0A8B8P9T1-F1
#
_cell.length_a   1.000
_cell.length_b   1.000
_cell.length_c   1.000
_cell.angle_alpha   90.00
_cell.angle_beta   90.00
_cell.angle_gamma   90.00
#
_symmetry.space_group_name_H-M   'P 1'
#
loop_
_entity.id
_entity.type
_entity.pdbx_description
1 polymer ?
#
loop_
_entity_poly.entity_id
_entity_poly.type
_entity_poly.pdbx_seq_one_letter_code
_entity_poly.pdbx_strand_id
1 'polypeptide(L)'
;MGKKMGINTKAVEARERKDAQKKAKNEAIERKKEDEYWKDNDKHINRKMDRQKEREIKAQEERERKAANKAAYEKEMELAEKSAKAKPSKPIVEVPKVSRHDIQKNLEEEQKQLAKQLKKVNLAPIPLIPNLNRLDDGESASSIDQALDLLKSHSSDPSGVTASSKSSAKRK
;
A
#
# COMPACT_ATOMS: atom_id res chain seq x y z
N MET A 1 64.92 -33.36 -23.08
CA MET A 1 63.74 -33.24 -22.18
C MET A 1 62.74 -32.27 -22.82
N GLY A 2 61.88 -32.76 -23.71
CA GLY A 2 60.91 -31.94 -24.45
C GLY A 2 59.73 -31.53 -23.59
N LYS A 3 59.38 -30.25 -23.60
CA LYS A 3 58.23 -29.68 -22.88
C LYS A 3 56.95 -30.39 -23.35
N LYS A 4 56.15 -30.91 -22.41
CA LYS A 4 54.85 -31.54 -22.69
C LYS A 4 53.93 -30.53 -23.37
N MET A 5 53.73 -30.69 -24.68
CA MET A 5 52.82 -29.89 -25.52
C MET A 5 51.33 -30.27 -25.33
N GLY A 6 50.96 -30.72 -24.13
CA GLY A 6 49.58 -31.02 -23.78
C GLY A 6 48.88 -29.74 -23.34
N ILE A 7 47.82 -29.36 -24.04
CA ILE A 7 47.01 -28.19 -23.72
C ILE A 7 46.60 -28.28 -22.24
N ASN A 8 46.88 -27.21 -21.47
CA ASN A 8 46.60 -27.16 -20.03
C ASN A 8 45.08 -27.27 -19.79
N THR A 9 44.63 -28.40 -19.25
CA THR A 9 43.21 -28.75 -19.06
C THR A 9 42.45 -27.71 -18.24
N LYS A 10 43.08 -27.10 -17.22
CA LYS A 10 42.48 -26.01 -16.43
C LYS A 10 42.26 -24.73 -17.25
N ALA A 11 43.15 -24.46 -18.21
CA ALA A 11 43.01 -23.32 -19.10
C ALA A 11 41.90 -23.54 -20.14
N VAL A 12 41.67 -24.80 -20.56
CA VAL A 12 40.55 -25.19 -21.41
C VAL A 12 39.24 -25.04 -20.65
N GLU A 13 39.14 -25.60 -19.44
CA GLU A 13 37.95 -25.50 -18.60
C GLU A 13 37.60 -24.03 -18.25
N ALA A 14 38.59 -23.18 -18.02
CA ALA A 14 38.38 -21.75 -17.78
C ALA A 14 37.90 -21.00 -19.04
N ARG A 15 38.36 -21.39 -20.24
CA ARG A 15 37.86 -20.87 -21.52
C ARG A 15 36.44 -21.34 -21.77
N GLU A 16 36.14 -22.62 -21.56
CA GLU A 16 34.79 -23.19 -21.68
C GLU A 16 33.80 -22.52 -20.73
N ARG A 17 34.18 -22.24 -19.46
CA ARG A 17 33.31 -21.47 -18.55
C ARG A 17 33.04 -20.06 -19.08
N LYS A 18 34.06 -19.37 -19.58
CA LYS A 18 33.90 -18.01 -20.13
C LYS A 18 33.02 -18.01 -21.39
N ASP A 19 33.18 -19.01 -22.25
CA ASP A 19 32.40 -19.13 -23.48
C ASP A 19 30.96 -19.57 -23.18
N ALA A 20 30.73 -20.44 -22.20
CA ALA A 20 29.39 -20.79 -21.72
C ALA A 20 28.66 -19.58 -21.12
N GLN A 21 29.35 -18.74 -20.34
CA GLN A 21 28.77 -17.50 -19.81
C GLN A 21 28.44 -16.49 -20.92
N LYS A 22 29.29 -16.39 -21.95
CA LYS A 22 29.01 -15.53 -23.11
C LYS A 22 27.81 -16.04 -23.92
N LYS A 23 27.74 -17.35 -24.18
CA LYS A 23 26.60 -17.97 -24.86
C LYS A 23 25.31 -17.76 -24.07
N ALA A 24 25.30 -18.04 -22.78
CA ALA A 24 24.12 -17.80 -21.93
C ALA A 24 23.67 -16.33 -21.92
N LYS A 25 24.62 -15.38 -21.93
CA LYS A 25 24.29 -13.95 -22.05
C LYS A 25 23.70 -13.61 -23.42
N ASN A 26 24.28 -14.13 -24.49
CA ASN A 26 23.79 -13.91 -25.85
C ASN A 26 22.40 -14.53 -26.04
N GLU A 27 22.20 -15.77 -25.62
CA GLU A 27 20.90 -16.45 -25.62
C GLU A 27 19.86 -15.69 -24.78
N ALA A 28 20.24 -15.15 -23.61
CA ALA A 28 19.34 -14.33 -22.81
C ALA A 28 18.98 -13.00 -23.50
N ILE A 29 19.90 -12.41 -24.27
CA ILE A 29 19.64 -11.19 -25.05
C ILE A 29 18.76 -11.51 -26.26
N GLU A 30 19.03 -12.60 -26.97
CA GLU A 30 18.24 -13.06 -28.11
C GLU A 30 16.82 -13.39 -27.66
N ARG A 31 16.65 -14.17 -26.59
CA ARG A 31 15.34 -14.46 -26.00
C ARG A 31 14.59 -13.19 -25.62
N LYS A 32 15.25 -12.21 -24.98
CA LYS A 32 14.60 -10.93 -24.63
C LYS A 32 14.15 -10.16 -25.88
N LYS A 33 14.94 -10.18 -26.95
CA LYS A 33 14.58 -9.53 -28.22
C LYS A 33 13.40 -10.24 -28.89
N GLU A 34 13.39 -11.57 -28.86
CA GLU A 34 12.27 -12.37 -29.36
C GLU A 34 11.01 -12.10 -28.53
N ASP A 35 11.10 -12.13 -27.20
CA ASP A 35 10.00 -11.83 -26.29
C ASP A 35 9.45 -10.41 -26.52
N GLU A 36 10.33 -9.44 -26.77
CA GLU A 36 9.94 -8.06 -27.08
C GLU A 36 9.31 -7.94 -28.47
N TYR A 37 9.82 -8.69 -29.46
CA TYR A 37 9.24 -8.77 -30.80
C TYR A 37 7.84 -9.40 -30.78
N TRP A 38 7.61 -10.39 -29.91
CA TRP A 38 6.33 -11.06 -29.73
C TRP A 38 5.41 -10.39 -28.70
N LYS A 39 5.82 -9.25 -28.14
CA LYS A 39 5.02 -8.55 -27.15
C LYS A 39 3.80 -7.89 -27.79
N ASP A 40 2.62 -8.22 -27.27
CA ASP A 40 1.37 -7.60 -27.70
C ASP A 40 1.19 -6.21 -27.05
N ASN A 41 1.04 -5.19 -27.89
CA ASN A 41 0.85 -3.80 -27.49
C ASN A 41 -0.60 -3.30 -27.67
N ASP A 42 -1.56 -4.19 -27.98
CA ASP A 42 -2.96 -3.79 -28.06
C ASP A 42 -3.50 -3.34 -26.68
N LYS A 43 -3.95 -2.08 -26.61
CA LYS A 43 -4.53 -1.44 -25.43
C LYS A 43 -5.69 -2.25 -24.84
N HIS A 44 -6.55 -2.84 -25.66
CA HIS A 44 -7.75 -3.54 -25.18
C HIS A 44 -7.41 -4.90 -24.58
N ILE A 45 -6.48 -5.62 -25.20
CA ILE A 45 -5.96 -6.90 -24.73
C ILE A 45 -5.20 -6.68 -23.42
N ASN A 46 -4.29 -5.70 -23.37
CA ASN A 46 -3.57 -5.35 -22.15
C ASN A 46 -4.51 -4.99 -21.00
N ARG A 47 -5.52 -4.15 -21.23
CA ARG A 47 -6.52 -3.83 -20.20
C ARG A 47 -7.34 -5.06 -19.77
N LYS A 48 -7.58 -6.03 -20.65
CA LYS A 48 -8.25 -7.29 -20.30
C LYS A 48 -7.35 -8.16 -19.42
N MET A 49 -6.07 -8.28 -19.78
CA MET A 49 -5.07 -9.01 -19.00
C MET A 49 -4.87 -8.38 -17.62
N ASP A 50 -4.83 -7.06 -17.50
CA ASP A 50 -4.67 -6.38 -16.22
C ASP A 50 -5.89 -6.62 -15.31
N ARG A 51 -7.11 -6.49 -15.84
CA ARG A 51 -8.33 -6.83 -15.08
C ARG A 51 -8.42 -8.30 -14.68
N GLN A 52 -7.74 -9.19 -15.41
CA GLN A 52 -7.67 -10.61 -15.04
C GLN A 52 -6.64 -10.81 -13.93
N LYS A 53 -5.44 -10.23 -14.06
CA LYS A 53 -4.39 -10.25 -13.03
C LYS A 53 -4.89 -9.66 -11.71
N GLU A 54 -5.56 -8.52 -11.74
CA GLU A 54 -6.14 -7.89 -10.54
C GLU A 54 -7.17 -8.80 -9.84
N ARG A 55 -8.01 -9.51 -10.62
CA ARG A 55 -8.96 -10.49 -10.07
C ARG A 55 -8.27 -11.69 -9.46
N GLU A 56 -7.22 -12.20 -10.11
CA GLU A 56 -6.42 -13.32 -9.62
C GLU A 56 -5.65 -12.96 -8.34
N ILE A 57 -5.01 -11.79 -8.31
CA ILE A 57 -4.32 -11.24 -7.14
C ILE A 57 -5.30 -11.12 -5.98
N LYS A 58 -6.46 -10.46 -6.19
CA LYS A 58 -7.45 -10.31 -5.13
C LYS A 58 -7.98 -11.65 -4.61
N ALA A 59 -8.25 -12.60 -5.51
CA ALA A 59 -8.70 -13.94 -5.11
C ALA A 59 -7.61 -14.71 -4.34
N GLN A 60 -6.33 -14.50 -4.68
CA GLN A 60 -5.20 -15.08 -3.96
C GLN A 60 -5.03 -14.45 -2.58
N GLU A 61 -5.05 -13.13 -2.47
CA GLU A 61 -4.98 -12.41 -1.20
C GLU A 61 -6.12 -12.81 -0.26
N GLU A 62 -7.35 -12.95 -0.77
CA GLU A 62 -8.49 -13.42 0.03
C GLU A 62 -8.29 -14.86 0.53
N ARG A 63 -7.73 -15.74 -0.32
CA ARG A 63 -7.42 -17.12 0.07
C ARG A 63 -6.32 -17.17 1.12
N GLU A 64 -5.26 -16.40 0.94
CA GLU A 64 -4.14 -16.29 1.87
C GLU A 64 -4.60 -15.71 3.21
N ARG A 65 -5.42 -14.65 3.19
CA ARG A 65 -6.02 -14.08 4.39
C ARG A 65 -6.90 -15.10 5.13
N LYS A 66 -7.75 -15.84 4.41
CA LYS A 66 -8.57 -16.90 5.01
C LYS A 66 -7.71 -18.03 5.59
N ALA A 67 -6.66 -18.44 4.89
CA ALA A 67 -5.73 -19.47 5.37
C ALA A 67 -4.97 -19.02 6.62
N ALA A 68 -4.48 -17.78 6.64
CA ALA A 68 -3.81 -17.20 7.79
C ALA A 68 -4.74 -17.10 9.02
N ASN A 69 -5.98 -16.66 8.82
CA ASN A 69 -6.97 -16.60 9.90
C ASN A 69 -7.31 -17.99 10.44
N LYS A 70 -7.48 -18.97 9.55
CA LYS A 70 -7.74 -20.36 9.95
C LYS A 70 -6.57 -20.93 10.74
N ALA A 71 -5.34 -20.71 10.28
CA ALA A 71 -4.14 -21.17 10.98
C ALA A 71 -3.97 -20.48 12.35
N ALA A 72 -4.35 -19.22 12.49
CA ALA A 72 -4.36 -18.53 13.79
C ALA A 72 -5.39 -19.15 14.75
N TYR A 73 -6.62 -19.39 14.26
CA TYR A 73 -7.68 -20.03 15.04
C TYR A 73 -7.30 -21.44 15.49
N GLU A 74 -6.73 -22.26 14.60
CA GLU A 74 -6.27 -23.61 14.94
C GLU A 74 -5.16 -23.59 16.00
N LYS A 75 -4.22 -22.64 15.91
CA LYS A 75 -3.19 -22.44 16.95
C LYS A 75 -3.80 -22.06 18.30
N GLU A 76 -4.79 -21.17 18.31
CA GLU A 76 -5.49 -20.78 19.54
C GLU A 76 -6.25 -21.96 20.14
N MET A 77 -6.95 -22.74 19.32
CA MET A 77 -7.65 -23.96 19.75
C MET A 77 -6.68 -25.01 20.28
N GLU A 78 -5.55 -25.26 19.61
CA GLU A 78 -4.52 -26.17 20.11
C GLU A 78 -3.94 -25.70 21.45
N LEU A 79 -3.70 -24.39 21.62
CA LEU A 79 -3.22 -23.84 22.89
C LEU A 79 -4.29 -23.97 23.99
N ALA A 80 -5.56 -23.74 23.66
CA ALA A 80 -6.68 -23.95 24.57
C ALA A 80 -6.80 -25.43 24.98
N GLU A 81 -6.70 -26.35 24.03
CA GLU A 81 -6.70 -27.79 24.30
C GLU A 81 -5.48 -28.24 25.11
N LYS A 82 -4.27 -27.76 24.77
CA LYS A 82 -3.04 -28.05 25.53
C LYS A 82 -3.12 -27.49 26.95
N SER A 83 -3.67 -26.29 27.14
CA SER A 83 -3.88 -25.71 28.47
C SER A 83 -4.97 -26.43 29.27
N ALA A 84 -6.01 -26.97 28.61
CA ALA A 84 -7.02 -27.81 29.24
C ALA A 84 -6.51 -29.24 29.57
N LYS A 85 -5.58 -29.79 28.78
CA LYS A 85 -4.98 -31.11 29.00
C LYS A 85 -3.81 -31.09 29.99
N ALA A 86 -3.16 -29.95 30.16
CA ALA A 86 -2.23 -29.72 31.24
C ALA A 86 -3.02 -29.81 32.56
N LYS A 87 -2.82 -30.91 33.29
CA LYS A 87 -3.44 -31.14 34.61
C LYS A 87 -3.33 -29.85 35.44
N PRO A 88 -4.42 -29.38 36.08
CA PRO A 88 -4.37 -28.16 36.87
C PRO A 88 -3.46 -28.37 38.08
N SER A 89 -2.18 -28.00 37.97
CA SER A 89 -1.27 -27.87 39.11
C SER A 89 -1.43 -26.54 39.84
N LYS A 90 -2.38 -25.72 39.39
CA LYS A 90 -2.78 -24.47 40.03
C LYS A 90 -4.23 -24.60 40.49
N PRO A 91 -4.55 -24.23 41.74
CA PRO A 91 -5.93 -24.25 42.20
C PRO A 91 -6.77 -23.44 41.22
N ILE A 92 -7.91 -24.00 40.83
CA ILE A 92 -8.95 -23.33 40.07
C ILE A 92 -9.24 -22.04 40.83
N VAL A 93 -8.72 -20.92 40.36
CA VAL A 93 -9.20 -19.61 40.79
C VAL A 93 -10.59 -19.55 40.23
N GLU A 94 -11.58 -19.85 41.08
CA GLU A 94 -12.98 -19.67 40.76
C GLU A 94 -13.13 -18.25 40.25
N VAL A 95 -13.36 -18.10 38.94
CA VAL A 95 -13.66 -16.80 38.36
C VAL A 95 -14.94 -16.36 39.05
N PRO A 96 -14.92 -15.30 39.87
CA PRO A 96 -16.09 -14.93 40.65
C PRO A 96 -17.23 -14.64 39.69
N LYS A 97 -18.43 -15.15 40.01
CA LYS A 97 -19.63 -14.89 39.22
C LYS A 97 -19.88 -13.38 39.21
N VAL A 98 -19.56 -12.74 38.09
CA VAL A 98 -19.72 -11.30 37.92
C VAL A 98 -21.20 -11.02 37.65
N SER A 99 -21.83 -10.16 38.45
CA SER A 99 -23.22 -9.76 38.23
C SER A 99 -23.33 -8.84 37.01
N ARG A 100 -24.49 -8.84 36.35
CA ARG A 100 -24.77 -7.90 35.24
C ARG A 100 -24.54 -6.44 35.63
N HIS A 101 -24.74 -6.12 36.91
CA HIS A 101 -24.46 -4.81 37.49
C HIS A 101 -22.97 -4.45 37.50
N ASP A 102 -22.11 -5.40 37.86
CA ASP A 102 -20.66 -5.20 37.93
C ASP A 102 -20.06 -5.04 36.53
N ILE A 103 -20.60 -5.77 35.54
CA ILE A 103 -20.23 -5.61 34.12
C ILE A 103 -20.57 -4.19 33.64
N GLN A 104 -21.77 -3.69 33.96
CA GLN A 104 -22.19 -2.34 33.57
C GLN A 104 -21.33 -1.26 34.23
N LYS A 105 -21.00 -1.41 35.51
CA LYS A 105 -20.08 -0.49 36.21
C LYS A 105 -18.70 -0.45 35.58
N ASN A 106 -18.12 -1.61 35.28
CA ASN A 106 -16.79 -1.69 34.66
C ASN A 106 -16.78 -1.02 33.28
N LEU A 107 -17.81 -1.24 32.46
CA LEU A 107 -17.96 -0.58 31.16
C LEU A 107 -18.08 0.95 31.29
N GLU A 108 -18.82 1.44 32.27
CA GLU A 108 -18.96 2.88 32.52
C GLU A 108 -17.64 3.50 32.99
N GLU A 109 -16.89 2.79 33.84
CA GLU A 109 -15.57 3.20 34.30
C GLU A 109 -14.55 3.24 33.15
N GLU A 110 -14.54 2.22 32.29
CA GLU A 110 -13.69 2.19 31.09
C GLU A 110 -14.00 3.36 30.15
N GLN A 111 -15.29 3.63 29.88
CA GLN A 111 -15.69 4.78 29.06
C GLN A 111 -15.26 6.11 29.69
N LYS A 112 -15.39 6.26 31.01
CA LYS A 112 -14.91 7.44 31.75
C LYS A 112 -13.39 7.56 31.69
N GLN A 113 -12.66 6.46 31.75
CA GLN A 113 -11.20 6.45 31.64
C GLN A 113 -10.75 6.83 30.23
N LEU A 114 -11.37 6.26 29.18
CA LEU A 114 -11.11 6.62 27.79
C LEU A 114 -11.41 8.10 27.55
N ALA A 115 -12.53 8.61 28.03
CA ALA A 115 -12.87 10.04 27.92
C ALA A 115 -11.86 10.94 28.65
N LYS A 116 -11.33 10.51 29.81
CA LYS A 116 -10.26 11.22 30.52
C LYS A 116 -8.93 11.16 29.77
N GLN A 117 -8.62 10.05 29.11
CA GLN A 117 -7.41 9.92 28.28
C GLN A 117 -7.51 10.80 27.02
N LEU A 118 -8.65 10.79 26.33
CA LEU A 118 -8.95 11.67 25.20
C LEU A 118 -8.83 13.16 25.57
N LYS A 119 -9.28 13.57 26.76
CA LYS A 119 -9.14 14.95 27.26
C LYS A 119 -7.71 15.34 27.65
N LYS A 120 -6.84 14.38 27.96
CA LYS A 120 -5.43 14.63 28.32
C LYS A 120 -4.52 14.81 27.10
N VAL A 121 -4.95 14.34 25.92
CA VAL A 121 -4.26 14.66 24.68
C VAL A 121 -4.68 16.07 24.26
N ASN A 122 -3.92 17.09 24.69
CA ASN A 122 -3.96 18.41 24.07
C ASN A 122 -3.45 18.27 22.63
N LEU A 123 -4.35 17.85 21.73
CA LEU A 123 -4.16 17.98 20.29
C LEU A 123 -4.28 19.46 19.98
N ALA A 124 -3.14 20.15 19.85
CA ALA A 124 -3.13 21.42 19.13
C ALA A 124 -3.88 21.19 17.81
N PRO A 125 -4.84 22.05 17.43
CA PRO A 125 -5.62 21.83 16.22
C PRO A 125 -4.68 21.86 15.03
N ILE A 126 -4.38 20.67 14.49
CA ILE A 126 -3.71 20.54 13.20
C ILE A 126 -4.66 21.18 12.19
N PRO A 127 -4.24 22.22 11.46
CA PRO A 127 -5.12 22.86 10.49
C PRO A 127 -5.53 21.80 9.45
N LEU A 128 -6.84 21.62 9.25
CA LEU A 128 -7.34 20.76 8.19
C LEU A 128 -6.94 21.38 6.84
N ILE A 129 -6.06 20.69 6.11
CA ILE A 129 -5.72 21.09 4.74
C ILE A 129 -6.89 20.66 3.84
N PRO A 130 -7.52 21.58 3.09
CA PRO A 130 -8.63 21.24 2.21
C PRO A 130 -8.17 20.33 1.06
N ASN A 131 -9.06 19.44 0.62
CA ASN A 131 -8.81 18.60 -0.54
C ASN A 131 -8.86 19.46 -1.81
N LEU A 132 -7.71 19.69 -2.43
CA LEU A 132 -7.56 20.48 -3.65
C LEU A 132 -8.40 19.95 -4.82
N ASN A 133 -8.72 18.64 -4.84
CA ASN A 133 -9.58 18.05 -5.89
C ASN A 133 -11.08 18.34 -5.68
N ARG A 134 -11.46 19.00 -4.59
CA ARG A 134 -12.83 19.45 -4.29
C ARG A 134 -12.93 20.98 -4.19
N LEU A 135 -11.83 21.69 -4.42
CA LEU A 135 -11.90 23.15 -4.57
C LEU A 135 -12.49 23.43 -5.96
N ASP A 136 -13.65 24.08 -5.99
CA ASP A 136 -14.21 24.62 -7.23
C ASP A 136 -13.35 25.82 -7.64
N ASP A 137 -12.24 25.56 -8.34
CA ASP A 137 -11.30 26.58 -8.85
C ASP A 137 -11.86 27.37 -10.06
N GLY A 138 -13.16 27.26 -10.32
CA GLY A 138 -13.86 27.94 -11.41
C GLY A 138 -14.94 28.85 -10.87
N GLU A 139 -14.92 30.11 -11.29
CA GLU A 139 -16.02 31.04 -11.07
C GLU A 139 -17.29 30.47 -11.73
N SER A 140 -18.23 29.98 -10.92
CA SER A 140 -19.49 29.41 -11.39
C SER A 140 -20.64 30.34 -11.04
N ALA A 141 -21.34 30.86 -12.06
CA ALA A 141 -22.57 31.59 -11.88
C ALA A 141 -23.77 30.63 -11.97
N SER A 142 -24.57 30.56 -10.92
CA SER A 142 -25.81 29.77 -10.91
C SER A 142 -27.05 30.59 -11.29
N SER A 143 -26.91 31.90 -11.45
CA SER A 143 -27.99 32.83 -11.84
C SER A 143 -27.53 33.79 -12.94
N ILE A 144 -28.48 34.31 -13.72
CA ILE A 144 -28.23 35.22 -14.86
C ILE A 144 -27.57 36.51 -14.38
N ASP A 145 -28.05 37.10 -13.28
CA ASP A 145 -27.48 38.34 -12.74
C ASP A 145 -26.02 38.15 -12.30
N GLN A 146 -25.72 36.99 -11.67
CA GLN A 146 -24.35 36.63 -11.29
C GLN A 146 -23.44 36.43 -12.50
N ALA A 147 -23.96 35.83 -13.58
CA ALA A 147 -23.21 35.67 -14.83
C ALA A 147 -22.89 37.01 -15.49
N LEU A 148 -23.84 37.96 -15.43
CA LEU A 148 -23.64 39.32 -15.95
C LEU A 148 -22.60 40.10 -15.14
N ASP A 149 -22.60 39.96 -13.81
CA ASP A 149 -21.61 40.62 -12.96
C ASP A 149 -20.19 40.06 -13.17
N LEU A 150 -20.03 38.73 -13.28
CA LEU A 150 -18.75 38.09 -13.62
C LEU A 150 -18.25 38.50 -15.01
N LEU A 151 -19.15 38.57 -16.00
CA LEU A 151 -18.79 39.01 -17.34
C LEU A 151 -18.37 40.49 -17.35
N LYS A 152 -19.03 41.33 -16.55
CA LYS A 152 -18.72 42.76 -16.46
C LYS A 152 -17.37 42.99 -15.81
N SER A 153 -17.00 42.23 -14.78
CA SER A 153 -15.67 42.27 -14.17
C SER A 153 -14.57 41.75 -15.10
N HIS A 154 -14.87 40.75 -15.94
CA HIS A 154 -13.93 40.24 -16.95
C HIS A 154 -13.80 41.15 -18.18
N SER A 155 -14.82 41.96 -18.49
CA SER A 155 -14.82 42.89 -19.63
C SER A 155 -14.02 44.18 -19.40
N SER A 156 -13.67 44.50 -18.14
CA SER A 156 -12.89 45.68 -17.79
C SER A 156 -11.37 45.51 -17.94
N ASP A 157 -10.87 44.32 -18.27
CA ASP A 157 -9.44 44.05 -18.49
C ASP A 157 -9.16 43.68 -19.97
N PRO A 158 -8.75 44.62 -20.83
CA PRO A 158 -8.42 44.34 -22.24
C PRO A 158 -6.98 43.82 -22.43
N SER A 159 -6.43 43.06 -21.49
CA SER A 159 -5.10 42.44 -21.64
C SER A 159 -5.06 41.06 -21.01
N GLY A 160 -5.20 40.03 -21.84
CA GLY A 160 -4.74 38.70 -21.50
C GLY A 160 -3.25 38.76 -21.17
N VAL A 161 -2.91 38.43 -19.92
CA VAL A 161 -1.75 37.66 -19.42
C VAL A 161 -1.69 37.95 -17.91
N THR A 162 -2.32 37.13 -17.06
CA THR A 162 -2.04 37.16 -15.61
C THR A 162 -1.02 36.10 -15.28
N ALA A 163 0.26 36.49 -15.41
CA ALA A 163 1.36 35.83 -14.72
C ALA A 163 1.16 36.02 -13.20
N SER A 164 0.83 34.93 -12.51
CA SER A 164 0.74 34.91 -11.05
C SER A 164 2.15 34.89 -10.43
N SER A 165 2.71 36.07 -10.17
CA SER A 165 3.86 36.23 -9.28
C SER A 165 3.39 36.86 -7.96
N LYS A 166 3.01 36.02 -6.98
CA LYS A 166 2.87 36.49 -5.59
C LYS A 166 4.28 36.74 -5.03
N SER A 167 4.65 38.02 -4.96
CA SER A 167 5.86 38.47 -4.27
C SER A 167 5.66 38.37 -2.75
N SER A 168 6.54 37.58 -2.14
CA SER A 168 6.73 37.50 -0.71
C SER A 168 7.47 38.75 -0.20
N ALA A 169 6.79 39.60 0.55
CA ALA A 169 7.46 40.66 1.31
C ALA A 169 6.70 41.00 2.60
N LYS A 170 7.09 40.38 3.71
CA LYS A 170 7.06 41.04 5.01
C LYS A 170 8.32 40.66 5.78
N ARG A 171 9.30 41.58 5.74
CA ARG A 171 10.47 41.59 6.61
C ARG A 171 10.09 42.15 7.98
N LYS A 172 10.91 41.74 8.96
CA LYS A 172 10.92 42.02 10.40
C LYS A 172 10.53 43.44 10.81
#